data_AF-A0A3N4IIL7-F1
#
_entry.id   AF-A0A3N4IIL7-F1
#
_cell.length_a   1.000
_cell.length_b   1.000
_cell.length_c   1.000
_cell.angle_alpha   90.00
_cell.angle_beta   90.00
_cell.angle_gamma   90.00
#
_symmetry.space_group_name_H-M   'P 1'
#
loop_
_entity.id
_entity.type
_entity.pdbx_description
1 polymer ?
#
loop_
_entity_poly.entity_id
_entity_poly.type
_entity_poly.pdbx_seq_one_letter_code
_entity_poly.pdbx_strand_id
1 'polypeptide(L)'
;MKSPITILGLFVLALSGVSAAPAASPAAAAAVQARCTNPLVRKEWRTLSDSEKDAYLAAVNCLHKLPAKLTNLAPGALTRFEDFIAEHKFQTPYIHLVGHFLPWHRLFMWQYEKTLRNECGYTGAQPYWDYTKDSNDISRAPVFTAQHGFGGNGQGAQQCVNDGAFAGWKINIAQSSDRSLKPRCLSRAFWGQLAQQWLTTAKYDEIKRQTTYGTMARTLEGEPNFTQVGMHGAGHFGLGGSNGEAYTSNSDPIFYLHHTNLDRIWWEWQHQNENTRLWDISGSIIPRDRAAFGGDYSQLPNRDVDLDFAMNLGTLGGDAAKVTIRQVMDVLGGSQDGKANQPGVLCYTYDTTK
;
A
#
# COMPACT_ATOMS: atom_id res chain seq x y z
N MET A 1 90.22 -54.34 26.97
CA MET A 1 89.93 -53.01 26.36
C MET A 1 88.68 -53.15 25.50
N LYS A 2 87.87 -52.09 25.44
CA LYS A 2 86.51 -51.92 24.85
C LYS A 2 85.35 -52.13 25.83
N SER A 3 84.62 -51.03 26.03
CA SER A 3 83.56 -50.76 26.99
C SER A 3 82.21 -51.41 26.67
N PRO A 4 81.33 -51.64 27.66
CA PRO A 4 79.98 -52.11 27.43
C PRO A 4 78.97 -50.95 27.30
N ILE A 5 77.96 -51.20 26.47
CA ILE A 5 76.79 -50.36 26.20
C ILE A 5 75.70 -50.71 27.21
N THR A 6 75.06 -49.71 27.82
CA THR A 6 73.85 -49.88 28.64
C THR A 6 72.75 -48.99 28.09
N ILE A 7 71.64 -49.62 27.69
CA ILE A 7 70.42 -49.00 27.16
C ILE A 7 69.54 -48.62 28.37
N LEU A 8 69.20 -47.34 28.51
CA LEU A 8 68.22 -46.84 29.48
C LEU A 8 66.95 -46.42 28.72
N GLY A 9 65.82 -47.08 29.03
CA GLY A 9 64.51 -46.75 28.46
C GLY A 9 63.93 -45.47 29.05
N LEU A 10 63.46 -44.56 28.19
CA LEU A 10 62.66 -43.41 28.59
C LEU A 10 61.16 -43.74 28.49
N PHE A 11 60.46 -43.62 29.62
CA PHE A 11 59.00 -43.56 29.68
C PHE A 11 58.52 -42.17 29.24
N VAL A 12 57.59 -42.13 28.29
CA VAL A 12 56.89 -40.91 27.86
C VAL A 12 55.63 -40.74 28.74
N LEU A 13 55.57 -39.67 29.53
CA LEU A 13 54.33 -39.21 30.17
C LEU A 13 53.54 -38.34 29.17
N ALA A 14 52.35 -38.79 28.80
CA ALA A 14 51.39 -37.99 28.05
C ALA A 14 50.62 -37.07 29.00
N LEU A 15 50.76 -35.76 28.83
CA LEU A 15 49.93 -34.74 29.48
C LEU A 15 48.71 -34.47 28.59
N SER A 16 47.53 -34.90 29.03
CA SER A 16 46.25 -34.55 28.43
C SER A 16 45.86 -33.12 28.82
N GLY A 17 46.12 -32.16 27.94
CA GLY A 17 45.61 -30.80 28.05
C GLY A 17 44.12 -30.76 27.73
N VAL A 18 43.28 -30.48 28.73
CA VAL A 18 41.87 -30.17 28.51
C VAL A 18 41.77 -28.70 28.11
N SER A 19 41.64 -28.42 26.81
CA SER A 19 41.29 -27.08 26.32
C SER A 19 39.83 -26.79 26.67
N ALA A 20 39.60 -25.91 27.63
CA ALA A 20 38.28 -25.36 27.88
C ALA A 20 37.86 -24.49 26.68
N ALA A 21 36.81 -24.90 25.97
CA ALA A 21 36.19 -24.05 24.95
C ALA A 21 35.58 -22.81 25.64
N PRO A 22 35.72 -21.60 25.08
CA PRO A 22 35.08 -20.42 25.63
C PRO A 22 33.56 -20.61 25.57
N ALA A 23 32.90 -20.43 26.72
CA ALA A 23 31.45 -20.45 26.80
C ALA A 23 30.89 -19.36 25.88
N ALA A 24 30.05 -19.76 24.91
CA ALA A 24 29.32 -18.80 24.09
C ALA A 24 28.46 -17.93 25.00
N SER A 25 28.67 -16.61 24.97
CA SER A 25 27.77 -15.68 25.64
C SER A 25 26.34 -15.89 25.13
N PRO A 26 25.32 -15.90 26.00
CA PRO A 26 23.95 -15.96 25.52
C PRO A 26 23.72 -14.75 24.62
N ALA A 27 23.34 -15.00 23.37
CA ALA A 27 22.95 -13.93 22.45
C ALA A 27 21.85 -13.13 23.15
N ALA A 28 22.12 -11.84 23.41
CA ALA A 28 21.12 -10.95 24.00
C ALA A 28 19.88 -11.01 23.09
N ALA A 29 18.75 -11.44 23.65
CA ALA A 29 17.48 -11.40 22.94
C ALA A 29 17.27 -9.96 22.46
N ALA A 30 17.17 -9.75 21.15
CA ALA A 30 16.99 -8.42 20.57
C ALA A 30 15.73 -7.77 21.19
N ALA A 31 15.90 -6.58 21.76
CA ALA A 31 14.83 -5.89 22.46
C ALA A 31 13.69 -5.55 21.49
N VAL A 32 12.44 -5.70 21.93
CA VAL A 32 11.25 -5.28 21.17
C VAL A 32 11.38 -3.79 20.85
N GLN A 33 11.33 -3.45 19.57
CA GLN A 33 11.33 -2.06 19.13
C GLN A 33 9.94 -1.45 19.40
N ALA A 34 9.95 -0.30 20.09
CA ALA A 34 8.73 0.43 20.42
C ALA A 34 8.05 0.98 19.15
N ARG A 35 6.72 1.16 19.25
CA ARG A 35 5.92 1.95 18.31
C ARG A 35 6.46 3.38 18.21
N CYS A 36 6.20 4.05 17.09
CA CYS A 36 6.57 5.44 16.92
C CYS A 36 5.78 6.37 17.86
N THR A 37 6.41 7.44 18.33
CA THR A 37 5.84 8.33 19.36
C THR A 37 5.11 9.55 18.80
N ASN A 38 5.30 9.88 17.52
CA ASN A 38 4.66 11.03 16.87
C ASN A 38 4.08 10.62 15.49
N PRO A 39 3.02 9.80 15.47
CA PRO A 39 2.40 9.36 14.24
C PRO A 39 1.73 10.51 13.49
N LEU A 40 1.78 10.48 12.15
CA LEU A 40 0.91 11.31 11.32
C LEU A 40 -0.56 10.91 11.55
N VAL A 41 -1.47 11.88 11.63
CA VAL A 41 -2.90 11.63 11.85
C VAL A 41 -3.66 11.83 10.55
N ARG A 42 -4.09 10.73 9.91
CA ARG A 42 -4.90 10.74 8.70
C ARG A 42 -6.35 11.09 9.03
N LYS A 43 -6.90 12.08 8.33
CA LYS A 43 -8.21 12.69 8.59
C LYS A 43 -9.17 12.51 7.42
N GLU A 44 -10.46 12.50 7.70
CA GLU A 44 -11.51 12.51 6.67
C GLU A 44 -11.53 13.86 5.97
N TRP A 45 -11.69 13.88 4.63
CA TRP A 45 -11.59 15.10 3.82
C TRP A 45 -12.40 16.30 4.35
N ARG A 46 -13.59 16.09 4.94
CA ARG A 46 -14.44 17.17 5.44
C ARG A 46 -13.95 17.79 6.75
N THR A 47 -13.13 17.08 7.52
CA THR A 47 -12.61 17.58 8.80
C THR A 47 -11.34 18.42 8.62
N LEU A 48 -10.75 18.39 7.42
CA LEU A 48 -9.66 19.30 7.06
C LEU A 48 -10.20 20.73 6.91
N SER A 49 -9.46 21.69 7.44
CA SER A 49 -9.60 23.10 7.08
C SER A 49 -9.32 23.31 5.59
N ASP A 50 -9.82 24.40 5.03
CA ASP A 50 -9.58 24.71 3.61
C ASP A 50 -8.07 24.89 3.33
N SER A 51 -7.31 25.41 4.28
CA SER A 51 -5.84 25.49 4.17
C SER A 51 -5.15 24.12 4.14
N GLU A 52 -5.65 23.14 4.91
CA GLU A 52 -5.13 21.76 4.87
C GLU A 52 -5.46 21.10 3.52
N LYS A 53 -6.69 21.31 3.01
CA LYS A 53 -7.10 20.82 1.68
C LYS A 53 -6.21 21.40 0.59
N ASP A 54 -6.03 22.72 0.58
CA ASP A 54 -5.20 23.41 -0.42
C ASP A 54 -3.73 22.96 -0.36
N ALA A 55 -3.18 22.77 0.85
CA ALA A 55 -1.81 22.28 1.02
C ALA A 55 -1.64 20.87 0.42
N TYR A 56 -2.60 19.97 0.62
CA TYR A 56 -2.58 18.64 0.00
C TYR A 56 -2.67 18.74 -1.53
N LEU A 57 -3.66 19.46 -2.05
CA LEU A 57 -3.88 19.60 -3.50
C LEU A 57 -2.68 20.26 -4.20
N ALA A 58 -2.02 21.22 -3.55
CA ALA A 58 -0.80 21.84 -4.05
C ALA A 58 0.37 20.85 -4.12
N ALA A 59 0.54 20.00 -3.10
CA ALA A 59 1.59 18.98 -3.08
C ALA A 59 1.39 17.93 -4.19
N VAL A 60 0.15 17.51 -4.44
CA VAL A 60 -0.18 16.61 -5.55
C VAL A 60 0.13 17.25 -6.91
N ASN A 61 -0.25 18.52 -7.10
CA ASN A 61 0.12 19.31 -8.28
C ASN A 61 1.64 19.48 -8.43
N CYS A 62 2.39 19.56 -7.34
CA CYS A 62 3.84 19.57 -7.39
C CYS A 62 4.41 18.25 -7.94
N LEU A 63 3.91 17.09 -7.51
CA LEU A 63 4.35 15.81 -8.09
C LEU A 63 4.05 15.70 -9.60
N HIS A 64 2.98 16.34 -10.07
CA HIS A 64 2.67 16.41 -11.50
C HIS A 64 3.57 17.39 -12.28
N LYS A 65 4.38 18.22 -11.60
CA LYS A 65 5.34 19.13 -12.22
C LYS A 65 6.78 18.62 -12.15
N LEU A 66 7.12 17.84 -11.13
CA LEU A 66 8.45 17.26 -11.00
C LEU A 66 8.68 16.19 -12.08
N PRO A 67 9.91 16.04 -12.61
CA PRO A 67 10.21 15.09 -13.69
C PRO A 67 10.21 13.64 -13.18
N ALA A 68 9.65 12.71 -13.96
CA ALA A 68 9.66 11.26 -13.67
C ALA A 68 11.07 10.72 -13.37
N LYS A 69 11.18 9.78 -12.43
CA LYS A 69 12.41 9.05 -12.10
C LYS A 69 12.42 7.63 -12.67
N LEU A 70 11.26 7.07 -13.04
CA LEU A 70 11.11 5.68 -13.49
C LEU A 70 10.95 5.55 -15.01
N THR A 71 11.54 6.47 -15.78
CA THR A 71 11.45 6.47 -17.25
C THR A 71 12.01 5.19 -17.90
N ASN A 72 12.96 4.51 -17.24
CA ASN A 72 13.46 3.20 -17.68
C ASN A 72 12.40 2.09 -17.55
N LEU A 73 11.52 2.17 -16.54
CA LEU A 73 10.44 1.20 -16.33
C LEU A 73 9.25 1.50 -17.26
N ALA A 74 8.93 2.79 -17.42
CA ALA A 74 7.85 3.27 -18.25
C ALA A 74 8.26 4.54 -19.02
N PRO A 75 8.69 4.41 -20.29
CA PRO A 75 9.15 5.55 -21.09
C PRO A 75 8.08 6.64 -21.32
N GLY A 76 6.79 6.29 -21.20
CA GLY A 76 5.68 7.23 -21.29
C GLY A 76 5.43 8.07 -20.04
N ALA A 77 6.03 7.74 -18.89
CA ALA A 77 5.91 8.53 -17.67
C ALA A 77 6.82 9.76 -17.75
N LEU A 78 6.25 10.97 -17.63
CA LEU A 78 6.98 12.23 -17.71
C LEU A 78 7.07 12.96 -16.37
N THR A 79 6.15 12.68 -15.44
CA THR A 79 6.07 13.36 -14.14
C THR A 79 6.31 12.39 -12.97
N ARG A 80 6.70 12.92 -11.80
CA ARG A 80 6.83 12.11 -10.58
C ARG A 80 5.53 11.47 -10.14
N PHE A 81 4.40 12.12 -10.39
CA PHE A 81 3.09 11.50 -10.19
C PHE A 81 2.92 10.24 -11.06
N GLU A 82 3.42 10.27 -12.30
CA GLU A 82 3.32 9.13 -13.23
C GLU A 82 4.27 7.98 -12.89
N ASP A 83 5.29 8.19 -12.06
CA ASP A 83 6.08 7.08 -11.50
C ASP A 83 5.19 6.15 -10.67
N PHE A 84 4.27 6.71 -9.87
CA PHE A 84 3.31 5.93 -9.09
C PHE A 84 2.35 5.17 -10.00
N ILE A 85 1.92 5.79 -11.11
CA ILE A 85 1.10 5.12 -12.12
C ILE A 85 1.87 3.94 -12.73
N ALA A 86 3.12 4.15 -13.11
CA ALA A 86 3.96 3.12 -13.71
C ALA A 86 4.17 1.92 -12.78
N GLU A 87 4.45 2.16 -11.50
CA GLU A 87 4.68 1.09 -10.51
C GLU A 87 3.41 0.27 -10.26
N HIS A 88 2.28 0.93 -9.98
CA HIS A 88 1.00 0.26 -9.80
C HIS A 88 0.60 -0.57 -11.02
N LYS A 89 0.66 0.05 -12.21
CA LYS A 89 0.40 -0.59 -13.51
C LYS A 89 1.26 -1.83 -13.73
N PHE A 90 2.55 -1.76 -13.40
CA PHE A 90 3.46 -2.89 -13.60
C PHE A 90 3.12 -4.06 -12.67
N GLN A 91 2.72 -3.76 -11.44
CA GLN A 91 2.41 -4.78 -10.45
C GLN A 91 0.94 -5.21 -10.41
N THR A 92 0.02 -4.53 -11.13
CA THR A 92 -1.42 -4.81 -11.16
C THR A 92 -1.77 -6.31 -11.19
N PRO A 93 -1.15 -7.16 -12.03
CA PRO A 93 -1.49 -8.59 -12.08
C PRO A 93 -1.16 -9.37 -10.80
N TYR A 94 -0.25 -8.84 -9.97
CA TYR A 94 0.32 -9.52 -8.82
C TYR A 94 -0.17 -8.97 -7.49
N ILE A 95 -0.83 -7.81 -7.47
CA ILE A 95 -1.22 -7.09 -6.24
C ILE A 95 -2.73 -7.02 -6.00
N HIS A 96 -3.54 -7.49 -6.96
CA HIS A 96 -5.00 -7.53 -6.86
C HIS A 96 -5.50 -8.97 -6.85
N LEU A 97 -6.59 -9.20 -6.12
CA LEU A 97 -7.24 -10.49 -5.89
C LEU A 97 -6.33 -11.49 -5.17
N VAL A 98 -5.36 -10.99 -4.41
CA VAL A 98 -4.31 -11.74 -3.70
C VAL A 98 -4.37 -11.47 -2.19
N GLY A 99 -3.74 -12.33 -1.38
CA GLY A 99 -3.70 -12.19 0.08
C GLY A 99 -2.97 -10.92 0.55
N HIS A 100 -2.00 -10.41 -0.21
CA HIS A 100 -1.22 -9.22 0.15
C HIS A 100 -1.76 -7.91 -0.45
N PHE A 101 -3.00 -7.90 -0.97
CA PHE A 101 -3.63 -6.71 -1.55
C PHE A 101 -3.62 -5.50 -0.61
N LEU A 102 -4.22 -5.62 0.59
CA LEU A 102 -4.28 -4.52 1.55
C LEU A 102 -2.89 -4.12 2.10
N PRO A 103 -2.01 -5.06 2.51
CA PRO A 103 -0.64 -4.73 2.90
C PRO A 103 0.16 -3.97 1.85
N TRP A 104 0.06 -4.37 0.57
CA TRP A 104 0.77 -3.69 -0.52
C TRP A 104 0.25 -2.28 -0.73
N HIS A 105 -1.07 -2.09 -0.77
CA HIS A 105 -1.69 -0.77 -0.95
C HIS A 105 -1.44 0.15 0.24
N ARG A 106 -1.43 -0.37 1.48
CA ARG A 106 -1.00 0.35 2.68
C ARG A 106 0.42 0.90 2.53
N LEU A 107 1.36 0.06 2.10
CA LEU A 107 2.74 0.47 1.84
C LEU A 107 2.82 1.50 0.71
N PHE A 108 2.02 1.34 -0.34
CA PHE A 108 1.95 2.26 -1.46
C PHE A 108 1.46 3.65 -1.03
N MET A 109 0.41 3.73 -0.21
CA MET A 109 -0.08 4.99 0.37
C MET A 109 0.99 5.65 1.26
N TRP A 110 1.69 4.87 2.07
CA TRP A 110 2.80 5.37 2.89
C TRP A 110 3.94 5.95 2.03
N GLN A 111 4.29 5.29 0.93
CA GLN A 111 5.31 5.79 0.02
C GLN A 111 4.87 7.07 -0.70
N TYR A 112 3.60 7.16 -1.10
CA TYR A 112 3.02 8.36 -1.68
C TYR A 112 3.04 9.54 -0.71
N GLU A 113 2.56 9.33 0.52
CA GLU A 113 2.58 10.31 1.61
C GLU A 113 4.00 10.82 1.88
N LYS A 114 4.99 9.92 2.04
CA LYS A 114 6.39 10.32 2.20
C LYS A 114 6.90 11.14 1.02
N THR A 115 6.50 10.81 -0.20
CA THR A 115 6.97 11.52 -1.40
C THR A 115 6.38 12.93 -1.50
N LEU A 116 5.09 13.10 -1.19
CA LEU A 116 4.48 14.43 -1.05
C LEU A 116 5.23 15.29 -0.03
N ARG A 117 5.58 14.71 1.12
CA ARG A 117 6.24 15.42 2.21
C ARG A 117 7.69 15.78 1.86
N ASN A 118 8.45 14.81 1.37
CA ASN A 118 9.88 14.95 1.14
C ASN A 118 10.23 15.74 -0.13
N GLU A 119 9.38 15.69 -1.15
CA GLU A 119 9.68 16.28 -2.47
C GLU A 119 8.83 17.51 -2.80
N CYS A 120 7.68 17.66 -2.14
CA CYS A 120 6.74 18.75 -2.38
C CYS A 120 6.40 19.58 -1.13
N GLY A 121 7.13 19.36 -0.02
CA GLY A 121 7.00 20.17 1.19
C GLY A 121 5.66 20.02 1.93
N TYR A 122 4.88 18.97 1.63
CA TYR A 122 3.64 18.71 2.35
C TYR A 122 3.94 18.42 3.83
N THR A 123 3.20 19.04 4.75
CA THR A 123 3.41 18.84 6.20
C THR A 123 2.26 18.11 6.87
N GLY A 124 1.13 17.93 6.18
CA GLY A 124 -0.02 17.18 6.66
C GLY A 124 0.10 15.66 6.45
N ALA A 125 -0.90 14.93 6.91
CA ALA A 125 -1.04 13.49 6.65
C ALA A 125 -1.92 13.24 5.41
N GLN A 126 -1.84 12.05 4.84
CA GLN A 126 -2.69 11.60 3.74
C GLN A 126 -4.16 11.60 4.19
N PRO A 127 -5.05 12.39 3.56
CA PRO A 127 -6.47 12.35 3.88
C PRO A 127 -7.15 11.13 3.26
N TYR A 128 -8.36 10.83 3.74
CA TYR A 128 -9.24 9.81 3.16
C TYR A 128 -10.61 10.36 2.80
N TRP A 129 -11.27 9.71 1.84
CA TRP A 129 -12.65 10.00 1.46
C TRP A 129 -13.58 8.94 2.04
N ASP A 130 -14.41 9.31 3.02
CA ASP A 130 -15.46 8.43 3.53
C ASP A 130 -16.71 8.48 2.64
N TYR A 131 -16.69 7.67 1.59
CA TYR A 131 -17.78 7.57 0.62
C TYR A 131 -19.09 7.03 1.22
N THR A 132 -19.10 6.46 2.43
CA THR A 132 -20.37 6.06 3.08
C THR A 132 -21.27 7.25 3.39
N LYS A 133 -20.70 8.46 3.48
CA LYS A 133 -21.42 9.73 3.64
C LYS A 133 -21.97 10.29 2.33
N ASP A 134 -21.53 9.76 1.19
CA ASP A 134 -21.84 10.25 -0.15
C ASP A 134 -22.55 9.22 -1.04
N SER A 135 -22.80 8.01 -0.53
CA SER A 135 -23.27 6.89 -1.36
C SER A 135 -24.55 7.20 -2.12
N ASN A 136 -25.41 8.07 -1.58
CA ASN A 136 -26.65 8.50 -2.23
C ASN A 136 -26.39 9.37 -3.47
N ASP A 137 -25.37 10.22 -3.44
CA ASP A 137 -25.01 11.12 -4.54
C ASP A 137 -23.54 11.54 -4.43
N ILE A 138 -22.66 10.75 -5.06
CA ILE A 138 -21.22 11.04 -5.08
C ILE A 138 -20.89 12.35 -5.80
N SER A 139 -21.76 12.84 -6.70
CA SER A 139 -21.49 14.10 -7.42
C SER A 139 -21.49 15.33 -6.51
N ARG A 140 -22.10 15.19 -5.32
CA ARG A 140 -22.18 16.22 -4.29
C ARG A 140 -21.17 16.05 -3.16
N ALA A 141 -20.29 15.05 -3.24
CA ALA A 141 -19.29 14.84 -2.21
C ALA A 141 -18.37 16.07 -2.11
N PRO A 142 -18.06 16.57 -0.89
CA PRO A 142 -17.16 17.72 -0.70
C PRO A 142 -15.73 17.53 -1.23
N VAL A 143 -15.35 16.30 -1.59
CA VAL A 143 -14.08 16.01 -2.26
C VAL A 143 -14.10 16.37 -3.75
N PHE A 144 -15.27 16.45 -4.38
CA PHE A 144 -15.45 16.76 -5.81
C PHE A 144 -15.91 18.19 -6.08
N THR A 145 -15.56 19.13 -5.21
CA THR A 145 -15.83 20.56 -5.41
C THR A 145 -14.77 21.22 -6.30
N ALA A 146 -15.16 22.31 -6.96
CA ALA A 146 -14.23 23.13 -7.75
C ALA A 146 -13.27 23.95 -6.86
N GLN A 147 -13.70 24.34 -5.66
CA GLN A 147 -12.86 24.99 -4.66
C GLN A 147 -12.48 23.99 -3.58
N HIS A 148 -11.21 23.97 -3.18
CA HIS A 148 -10.69 23.07 -2.14
C HIS A 148 -11.05 21.59 -2.40
N GLY A 149 -11.02 21.17 -3.67
CA GLY A 149 -11.48 19.84 -4.09
C GLY A 149 -10.83 19.36 -5.38
N PHE A 150 -11.16 18.13 -5.75
CA PHE A 150 -10.54 17.36 -6.84
C PHE A 150 -11.17 17.64 -8.21
N GLY A 151 -12.16 18.54 -8.28
CA GLY A 151 -13.00 18.74 -9.46
C GLY A 151 -14.11 17.69 -9.56
N GLY A 152 -15.15 18.02 -10.30
CA GLY A 152 -16.36 17.21 -10.43
C GLY A 152 -16.25 16.10 -11.47
N ASN A 153 -17.41 15.77 -12.05
CA ASN A 153 -17.54 14.82 -13.14
C ASN A 153 -16.90 15.36 -14.44
N GLY A 154 -16.52 14.45 -15.33
CA GLY A 154 -15.97 14.80 -16.63
C GLY A 154 -17.00 15.43 -17.57
N GLN A 155 -16.52 16.22 -18.52
CA GLN A 155 -17.35 16.88 -19.51
C GLN A 155 -16.87 16.61 -20.95
N GLY A 156 -17.79 16.72 -21.90
CA GLY A 156 -17.52 16.52 -23.32
C GLY A 156 -17.30 15.05 -23.71
N ALA A 157 -16.93 14.83 -24.98
CA ALA A 157 -16.79 13.48 -25.55
C ALA A 157 -15.71 12.63 -24.86
N GLN A 158 -14.66 13.27 -24.35
CA GLN A 158 -13.55 12.60 -23.65
C GLN A 158 -13.74 12.53 -22.14
N GLN A 159 -14.85 13.09 -21.61
CA GLN A 159 -15.16 13.13 -20.18
C GLN A 159 -14.02 13.75 -19.36
N CYS A 160 -13.42 14.83 -19.86
CA CYS A 160 -12.29 15.48 -19.18
C CYS A 160 -12.75 16.26 -17.95
N VAL A 161 -11.94 16.22 -16.88
CA VAL A 161 -12.12 17.06 -15.69
C VAL A 161 -11.65 18.48 -16.02
N ASN A 162 -12.58 19.44 -15.90
CA ASN A 162 -12.39 20.83 -16.33
C ASN A 162 -12.47 21.84 -15.18
N ASP A 163 -12.62 21.39 -13.93
CA ASP A 163 -12.70 22.20 -12.73
C ASP A 163 -11.87 21.58 -11.58
N GLY A 164 -11.81 22.27 -10.43
CA GLY A 164 -11.03 21.81 -9.29
C GLY A 164 -9.52 22.00 -9.44
N ALA A 165 -8.78 21.47 -8.47
CA ALA A 165 -7.32 21.61 -8.42
C ALA A 165 -6.58 20.88 -9.55
N PHE A 166 -7.27 20.02 -10.30
CA PHE A 166 -6.68 19.17 -11.34
C PHE A 166 -7.29 19.43 -12.73
N ALA A 167 -8.00 20.55 -12.89
CA ALA A 167 -8.53 20.99 -14.18
C ALA A 167 -7.42 21.03 -15.25
N GLY A 168 -7.66 20.40 -16.40
CA GLY A 168 -6.73 20.41 -17.52
C GLY A 168 -5.47 19.54 -17.35
N TRP A 169 -5.40 18.71 -16.30
CA TRP A 169 -4.34 17.71 -16.15
C TRP A 169 -4.21 16.80 -17.36
N LYS A 170 -2.95 16.48 -17.71
CA LYS A 170 -2.61 15.54 -18.79
C LYS A 170 -1.86 14.35 -18.23
N ILE A 171 -2.39 13.15 -18.43
CA ILE A 171 -1.72 11.90 -18.13
C ILE A 171 -1.06 11.39 -19.41
N ASN A 172 0.26 11.27 -19.40
CA ASN A 172 1.13 10.97 -20.53
C ASN A 172 1.31 9.46 -20.74
N ILE A 173 1.46 8.69 -19.66
CA ILE A 173 1.64 7.23 -19.75
C ILE A 173 0.36 6.56 -20.25
N ALA A 174 0.46 5.67 -21.25
CA ALA A 174 -0.68 4.94 -21.80
C ALA A 174 -1.45 4.10 -20.76
N GLN A 175 -2.69 3.71 -21.08
CA GLN A 175 -3.57 2.88 -20.23
C GLN A 175 -3.18 1.39 -20.26
N SER A 176 -3.85 0.57 -19.43
CA SER A 176 -3.71 -0.90 -19.39
C SER A 176 -2.27 -1.33 -19.16
N SER A 177 -1.72 -2.33 -19.86
CA SER A 177 -0.31 -2.75 -19.69
C SER A 177 0.69 -1.96 -20.55
N ASP A 178 0.22 -1.09 -21.46
CA ASP A 178 1.05 -0.34 -22.42
C ASP A 178 1.82 0.81 -21.74
N ARG A 179 3.14 0.84 -21.84
CA ARG A 179 4.01 1.82 -21.16
C ARG A 179 4.47 2.98 -22.04
N SER A 180 3.94 3.08 -23.25
CA SER A 180 4.28 4.13 -24.20
C SER A 180 3.70 5.49 -23.82
N LEU A 181 4.20 6.53 -24.49
CA LEU A 181 3.70 7.90 -24.38
C LEU A 181 2.38 8.03 -25.17
N LYS A 182 1.24 8.10 -24.48
CA LYS A 182 -0.10 8.36 -25.03
C LYS A 182 -0.86 9.37 -24.16
N PRO A 183 -0.61 10.68 -24.36
CA PRO A 183 -1.24 11.74 -23.58
C PRO A 183 -2.76 11.75 -23.70
N ARG A 184 -3.43 11.90 -22.56
CA ARG A 184 -4.89 12.08 -22.42
C ARG A 184 -5.20 13.02 -21.27
N CYS A 185 -6.41 13.57 -21.22
CA CYS A 185 -6.85 14.33 -20.06
C CYS A 185 -7.12 13.39 -18.87
N LEU A 186 -7.03 13.93 -17.66
CA LEU A 186 -7.72 13.33 -16.51
C LEU A 186 -9.22 13.29 -16.82
N SER A 187 -9.85 12.12 -16.69
CA SER A 187 -11.25 11.90 -17.04
C SER A 187 -12.05 11.22 -15.93
N ARG A 188 -13.34 11.54 -15.82
CA ARG A 188 -14.29 10.93 -14.87
C ARG A 188 -15.66 10.78 -15.52
N ALA A 189 -16.35 9.70 -15.23
CA ALA A 189 -17.70 9.43 -15.69
C ALA A 189 -18.49 8.78 -14.55
N PHE A 190 -19.02 9.62 -13.66
CA PHE A 190 -19.66 9.17 -12.43
C PHE A 190 -20.85 8.24 -12.69
N TRP A 191 -20.82 7.08 -12.04
CA TRP A 191 -21.87 6.09 -12.04
C TRP A 191 -22.51 5.99 -10.65
N GLY A 192 -23.41 6.93 -10.36
CA GLY A 192 -24.04 7.07 -9.05
C GLY A 192 -24.77 5.81 -8.57
N GLN A 193 -25.40 5.05 -9.48
CA GLN A 193 -26.10 3.81 -9.11
C GLN A 193 -25.14 2.75 -8.53
N LEU A 194 -23.91 2.64 -9.04
CA LEU A 194 -22.93 1.70 -8.51
C LEU A 194 -22.51 2.11 -7.09
N ALA A 195 -22.29 3.41 -6.87
CA ALA A 195 -21.99 3.95 -5.55
C ALA A 195 -23.12 3.71 -4.54
N GLN A 196 -24.38 3.93 -4.95
CA GLN A 196 -25.58 3.69 -4.12
C GLN A 196 -25.73 2.21 -3.70
N GLN A 197 -25.21 1.28 -4.50
CA GLN A 197 -25.29 -0.15 -4.19
C GLN A 197 -24.15 -0.61 -3.28
N TRP A 198 -22.94 -0.11 -3.52
CA TRP A 198 -21.72 -0.72 -2.98
C TRP A 198 -20.95 0.14 -1.98
N LEU A 199 -21.13 1.46 -1.98
CA LEU A 199 -20.40 2.38 -1.11
C LEU A 199 -21.17 2.76 0.16
N THR A 200 -22.14 1.94 0.56
CA THR A 200 -23.07 2.22 1.67
C THR A 200 -22.50 1.83 3.04
N THR A 201 -23.08 2.37 4.12
CA THR A 201 -22.80 1.93 5.50
C THR A 201 -23.05 0.43 5.68
N ALA A 202 -24.08 -0.13 5.06
CA ALA A 202 -24.39 -1.57 5.16
C ALA A 202 -23.24 -2.44 4.62
N LYS A 203 -22.60 -2.03 3.51
CA LYS A 203 -21.45 -2.72 2.92
C LYS A 203 -20.18 -2.54 3.74
N TYR A 204 -19.97 -1.34 4.27
CA TYR A 204 -18.90 -1.08 5.23
C TYR A 204 -19.03 -1.97 6.49
N ASP A 205 -20.23 -2.10 7.06
CA ASP A 205 -20.44 -2.95 8.23
C ASP A 205 -20.33 -4.44 7.88
N GLU A 206 -20.72 -4.85 6.66
CA GLU A 206 -20.54 -6.21 6.16
C GLU A 206 -19.06 -6.62 6.15
N ILE A 207 -18.18 -5.73 5.70
CA ILE A 207 -16.72 -5.93 5.72
C ILE A 207 -16.24 -6.05 7.17
N LYS A 208 -16.63 -5.10 8.03
CA LYS A 208 -16.14 -5.06 9.42
C LYS A 208 -16.61 -6.23 10.29
N ARG A 209 -17.72 -6.87 9.95
CA ARG A 209 -18.21 -8.06 10.67
C ARG A 209 -17.49 -9.35 10.31
N GLN A 210 -16.68 -9.37 9.24
CA GLN A 210 -15.92 -10.56 8.86
C GLN A 210 -14.95 -10.98 10.00
N THR A 211 -14.75 -12.27 10.19
CA THR A 211 -14.03 -12.81 11.34
C THR A 211 -12.55 -13.03 11.08
N THR A 212 -12.14 -13.21 9.83
CA THR A 212 -10.75 -13.39 9.42
C THR A 212 -10.33 -12.35 8.38
N TYR A 213 -9.03 -12.09 8.28
CA TYR A 213 -8.47 -11.19 7.27
C TYR A 213 -8.88 -11.63 5.86
N GLY A 214 -8.77 -12.92 5.53
CA GLY A 214 -9.03 -13.42 4.18
C GLY A 214 -10.47 -13.19 3.71
N THR A 215 -11.46 -13.38 4.59
CA THR A 215 -12.86 -13.08 4.23
C THR A 215 -13.13 -11.58 4.21
N MET A 216 -12.57 -10.82 5.15
CA MET A 216 -12.64 -9.35 5.18
C MET A 216 -12.08 -8.72 3.90
N ALA A 217 -10.85 -9.07 3.54
CA ALA A 217 -10.16 -8.57 2.36
C ALA A 217 -10.92 -8.93 1.07
N ARG A 218 -11.44 -10.16 0.96
CA ARG A 218 -12.25 -10.56 -0.20
C ARG A 218 -13.56 -9.78 -0.29
N THR A 219 -14.29 -9.58 0.81
CA THR A 219 -15.53 -8.79 0.83
C THR A 219 -15.27 -7.33 0.48
N LEU A 220 -14.15 -6.76 0.94
CA LEU A 220 -13.75 -5.38 0.66
C LEU A 220 -13.33 -5.20 -0.79
N GLU A 221 -12.45 -6.07 -1.28
CA GLU A 221 -11.83 -6.00 -2.60
C GLU A 221 -12.83 -6.30 -3.73
N GLY A 222 -13.68 -7.31 -3.52
CA GLY A 222 -14.62 -7.81 -4.51
C GLY A 222 -13.99 -8.71 -5.58
N GLU A 223 -14.68 -8.78 -6.70
CA GLU A 223 -14.33 -9.50 -7.93
C GLU A 223 -14.36 -8.50 -9.10
N PRO A 224 -13.64 -8.75 -10.21
CA PRO A 224 -13.55 -7.85 -11.36
C PRO A 224 -14.82 -7.89 -12.24
N ASN A 225 -15.99 -7.76 -11.62
CA ASN A 225 -17.31 -7.76 -12.26
C ASN A 225 -18.26 -6.82 -11.50
N PHE A 226 -19.42 -6.52 -12.09
CA PHE A 226 -20.40 -5.60 -11.50
C PHE A 226 -21.40 -6.28 -10.55
N THR A 227 -21.29 -7.59 -10.29
CA THR A 227 -22.19 -8.32 -9.39
C THR A 227 -21.61 -8.51 -7.99
N GLN A 228 -20.28 -8.49 -7.86
CA GLN A 228 -19.55 -8.63 -6.58
C GLN A 228 -18.37 -7.65 -6.52
N VAL A 229 -18.58 -6.42 -6.94
CA VAL A 229 -17.52 -5.44 -7.18
C VAL A 229 -16.78 -4.98 -5.91
N GLY A 230 -17.37 -5.18 -4.73
CA GLY A 230 -16.80 -4.75 -3.45
C GLY A 230 -16.75 -3.22 -3.29
N MET A 231 -16.36 -2.74 -2.10
CA MET A 231 -16.16 -1.30 -1.89
C MET A 231 -14.95 -0.78 -2.66
N HIS A 232 -13.91 -1.60 -2.80
CA HIS A 232 -12.72 -1.26 -3.58
C HIS A 232 -13.07 -1.01 -5.06
N GLY A 233 -13.69 -2.00 -5.72
CA GLY A 233 -14.04 -1.86 -7.12
C GLY A 233 -15.11 -0.79 -7.36
N ALA A 234 -16.12 -0.65 -6.48
CA ALA A 234 -17.12 0.40 -6.62
C ALA A 234 -16.55 1.81 -6.44
N GLY A 235 -15.55 2.00 -5.57
CA GLY A 235 -14.86 3.28 -5.44
C GLY A 235 -14.09 3.67 -6.70
N HIS A 236 -13.64 2.68 -7.49
CA HIS A 236 -13.03 2.88 -8.80
C HIS A 236 -14.06 3.09 -9.91
N PHE A 237 -14.87 2.07 -10.18
CA PHE A 237 -15.82 2.07 -11.29
C PHE A 237 -16.97 3.05 -11.10
N GLY A 238 -17.30 3.44 -9.86
CA GLY A 238 -18.27 4.48 -9.56
C GLY A 238 -17.81 5.87 -10.01
N LEU A 239 -16.50 6.09 -10.13
CA LEU A 239 -15.94 7.32 -10.68
C LEU A 239 -15.71 7.25 -12.19
N GLY A 240 -15.56 6.04 -12.73
CA GLY A 240 -15.33 5.80 -14.15
C GLY A 240 -14.06 6.48 -14.67
N GLY A 241 -13.99 6.69 -15.99
CA GLY A 241 -12.90 7.42 -16.63
C GLY A 241 -11.51 6.88 -16.25
N SER A 242 -10.63 7.79 -15.83
CA SER A 242 -9.24 7.49 -15.43
C SER A 242 -9.17 6.57 -14.21
N ASN A 243 -10.07 6.73 -13.25
CA ASN A 243 -10.08 5.94 -12.02
C ASN A 243 -10.68 4.52 -12.22
N GLY A 244 -11.54 4.36 -13.22
CA GLY A 244 -12.14 3.07 -13.58
C GLY A 244 -11.24 2.13 -14.41
N GLU A 245 -10.05 2.57 -14.83
CA GLU A 245 -9.11 1.73 -15.58
C GLU A 245 -8.14 1.03 -14.61
N ALA A 246 -8.29 -0.27 -14.38
CA ALA A 246 -7.65 -0.97 -13.26
C ALA A 246 -6.12 -0.83 -13.19
N TYR A 247 -5.42 -0.78 -14.33
CA TYR A 247 -3.96 -0.64 -14.33
C TYR A 247 -3.51 0.78 -13.97
N THR A 248 -4.22 1.78 -14.46
CA THR A 248 -3.88 3.20 -14.33
C THR A 248 -4.90 3.97 -13.49
N SER A 249 -5.62 3.32 -12.60
CA SER A 249 -6.67 3.92 -11.76
C SER A 249 -6.13 5.05 -10.89
N ASN A 250 -4.87 4.92 -10.47
CA ASN A 250 -4.11 5.93 -9.75
C ASN A 250 -3.64 7.12 -10.60
N SER A 251 -4.01 7.18 -11.88
CA SER A 251 -3.89 8.38 -12.71
C SER A 251 -4.87 9.48 -12.31
N ASP A 252 -5.96 9.12 -11.61
CA ASP A 252 -6.83 10.08 -10.94
C ASP A 252 -6.39 10.28 -9.48
N PRO A 253 -6.02 11.50 -9.06
CA PRO A 253 -5.58 11.79 -7.69
C PRO A 253 -6.53 11.34 -6.57
N ILE A 254 -7.82 11.14 -6.86
CA ILE A 254 -8.78 10.64 -5.86
C ILE A 254 -8.49 9.20 -5.42
N PHE A 255 -7.74 8.43 -6.23
CA PHE A 255 -7.26 7.08 -5.90
C PHE A 255 -6.63 7.01 -4.51
N TYR A 256 -5.81 8.00 -4.17
CA TYR A 256 -5.06 7.99 -2.91
C TYR A 256 -5.99 8.20 -1.71
N LEU A 257 -7.08 8.97 -1.85
CA LEU A 257 -8.07 9.14 -0.78
C LEU A 257 -8.96 7.89 -0.65
N HIS A 258 -9.29 7.25 -1.77
CA HIS A 258 -10.01 5.98 -1.82
C HIS A 258 -9.25 4.87 -1.11
N HIS A 259 -8.00 4.62 -1.51
CA HIS A 259 -7.17 3.58 -0.90
C HIS A 259 -6.78 3.88 0.55
N THR A 260 -6.68 5.16 0.93
CA THR A 260 -6.51 5.52 2.36
C THR A 260 -7.77 5.22 3.18
N ASN A 261 -8.97 5.28 2.59
CA ASN A 261 -10.20 4.86 3.25
C ASN A 261 -10.30 3.33 3.34
N LEU A 262 -9.89 2.58 2.32
CA LEU A 262 -9.80 1.12 2.39
C LEU A 262 -8.81 0.67 3.49
N ASP A 263 -7.67 1.35 3.58
CA ASP A 263 -6.70 1.16 4.65
C ASP A 263 -7.28 1.47 6.03
N ARG A 264 -8.09 2.54 6.15
CA ARG A 264 -8.83 2.86 7.39
C ARG A 264 -9.79 1.74 7.78
N ILE A 265 -10.56 1.19 6.82
CA ILE A 265 -11.52 0.11 7.09
C ILE A 265 -10.77 -1.11 7.63
N TRP A 266 -9.64 -1.46 7.05
CA TRP A 266 -8.79 -2.54 7.55
C TRP A 266 -8.22 -2.24 8.94
N TRP A 267 -7.67 -1.04 9.14
CA TRP A 267 -7.18 -0.57 10.44
C TRP A 267 -8.26 -0.68 11.53
N GLU A 268 -9.48 -0.22 11.28
CA GLU A 268 -10.59 -0.35 12.22
C GLU A 268 -10.97 -1.81 12.49
N TRP A 269 -10.95 -2.66 11.46
CA TRP A 269 -11.18 -4.09 11.63
C TRP A 269 -10.13 -4.74 12.52
N GLN A 270 -8.85 -4.37 12.38
CA GLN A 270 -7.77 -4.81 13.27
C GLN A 270 -8.03 -4.35 14.72
N HIS A 271 -8.42 -3.08 14.92
CA HIS A 271 -8.62 -2.49 16.25
C HIS A 271 -9.89 -2.96 16.97
N GLN A 272 -10.81 -3.63 16.28
CA GLN A 272 -11.94 -4.30 16.94
C GLN A 272 -11.49 -5.47 17.84
N ASN A 273 -10.35 -6.11 17.54
CA ASN A 273 -9.73 -7.12 18.40
C ASN A 273 -8.25 -7.29 18.05
N GLU A 274 -7.38 -6.41 18.54
CA GLU A 274 -5.96 -6.39 18.18
C GLU A 274 -5.25 -7.72 18.51
N ASN A 275 -5.65 -8.39 19.59
CA ASN A 275 -5.03 -9.65 20.03
C ASN A 275 -5.12 -10.76 18.99
N THR A 276 -6.19 -10.77 18.18
CA THR A 276 -6.38 -11.80 17.14
C THR A 276 -6.23 -11.25 15.74
N ARG A 277 -6.52 -9.96 15.50
CA ARG A 277 -6.64 -9.39 14.15
C ARG A 277 -5.47 -8.54 13.72
N LEU A 278 -4.66 -8.01 14.64
CA LEU A 278 -3.53 -7.15 14.26
C LEU A 278 -2.56 -7.88 13.34
N TRP A 279 -2.35 -9.18 13.59
CA TRP A 279 -1.42 -10.04 12.86
C TRP A 279 -2.11 -11.09 11.99
N ASP A 280 -3.43 -11.02 11.84
CA ASP A 280 -4.17 -11.95 10.98
C ASP A 280 -3.90 -11.61 9.50
N ILE A 281 -3.44 -12.62 8.76
CA ILE A 281 -3.19 -12.55 7.33
C ILE A 281 -3.47 -13.92 6.71
N SER A 282 -4.09 -13.92 5.54
CA SER A 282 -4.41 -15.12 4.77
C SER A 282 -4.70 -14.76 3.31
N GLY A 283 -4.88 -15.76 2.46
CA GLY A 283 -5.16 -15.59 1.04
C GLY A 283 -3.96 -15.85 0.14
N SER A 284 -4.26 -16.33 -1.06
CA SER A 284 -3.28 -16.83 -2.03
C SER A 284 -2.32 -15.74 -2.52
N ILE A 285 -1.06 -16.12 -2.76
CA ILE A 285 -0.09 -15.30 -3.51
C ILE A 285 -0.55 -15.12 -4.97
N ILE A 286 -1.21 -16.14 -5.53
CA ILE A 286 -1.76 -16.13 -6.89
C ILE A 286 -3.18 -15.57 -6.86
N PRO A 287 -3.55 -14.66 -7.78
CA PRO A 287 -4.87 -14.04 -7.77
C PRO A 287 -6.01 -15.05 -7.90
N ARG A 288 -7.13 -14.75 -7.21
CA ARG A 288 -8.37 -15.54 -7.27
C ARG A 288 -8.94 -15.62 -8.68
N ASP A 289 -8.78 -14.56 -9.47
CA ASP A 289 -9.05 -14.52 -10.91
C ASP A 289 -7.75 -14.31 -11.69
N ARG A 290 -7.22 -15.38 -12.27
CA ARG A 290 -5.97 -15.36 -13.05
C ARG A 290 -6.13 -14.67 -14.40
N ALA A 291 -7.35 -14.59 -14.94
CA ALA A 291 -7.61 -14.03 -16.25
C ALA A 291 -7.79 -12.50 -16.21
N ALA A 292 -8.13 -11.94 -15.05
CA ALA A 292 -8.42 -10.52 -14.87
C ALA A 292 -7.34 -9.57 -15.41
N PHE A 293 -6.06 -9.91 -15.21
CA PHE A 293 -4.93 -9.01 -15.49
C PHE A 293 -3.78 -9.67 -16.27
N GLY A 294 -3.97 -10.85 -16.86
CA GLY A 294 -3.02 -11.43 -17.82
C GLY A 294 -1.58 -11.65 -17.31
N GLY A 295 -1.37 -11.80 -16.00
CA GLY A 295 -0.06 -12.07 -15.42
C GLY A 295 0.40 -13.51 -15.65
N ASP A 296 1.73 -13.72 -15.64
CA ASP A 296 2.32 -15.06 -15.57
C ASP A 296 2.54 -15.44 -14.11
N TYR A 297 1.79 -16.46 -13.65
CA TYR A 297 1.85 -16.98 -12.29
C TYR A 297 2.51 -18.36 -12.20
N SER A 298 3.06 -18.87 -13.31
CA SER A 298 3.61 -20.23 -13.37
C SER A 298 4.77 -20.47 -12.41
N GLN A 299 5.52 -19.40 -12.09
CA GLN A 299 6.67 -19.43 -11.18
C GLN A 299 6.31 -19.06 -9.73
N LEU A 300 5.06 -18.68 -9.46
CA LEU A 300 4.64 -18.30 -8.11
C LEU A 300 4.27 -19.54 -7.28
N PRO A 301 4.66 -19.57 -6.00
CA PRO A 301 4.29 -20.68 -5.14
C PRO A 301 2.76 -20.69 -4.93
N ASN A 302 2.16 -21.87 -5.10
CA ASN A 302 0.72 -22.07 -4.85
C ASN A 302 0.46 -22.24 -3.35
N ARG A 303 0.56 -21.13 -2.61
CA ARG A 303 0.32 -21.05 -1.17
C ARG A 303 -0.25 -19.69 -0.79
N ASP A 304 -0.77 -19.62 0.43
CA ASP A 304 -1.15 -18.36 1.04
C ASP A 304 0.08 -17.54 1.45
N VAL A 305 -0.11 -16.22 1.48
CA VAL A 305 0.85 -15.30 2.09
C VAL A 305 0.94 -15.58 3.60
N ASP A 306 2.11 -15.27 4.16
CA ASP A 306 2.33 -15.24 5.60
C ASP A 306 2.94 -13.88 5.98
N LEU A 307 3.16 -13.64 7.27
CA LEU A 307 3.73 -12.37 7.74
C LEU A 307 5.13 -12.08 7.18
N ASP A 308 5.90 -13.11 6.80
CA ASP A 308 7.26 -12.95 6.27
C ASP A 308 7.28 -12.85 4.72
N PHE A 309 6.10 -12.87 4.08
CA PHE A 309 5.96 -12.62 2.65
C PHE A 309 6.49 -11.21 2.31
N ALA A 310 7.50 -11.16 1.45
CA ALA A 310 8.14 -9.91 1.04
C ALA A 310 7.37 -9.24 -0.09
N MET A 311 6.97 -8.00 0.14
CA MET A 311 6.43 -7.09 -0.87
C MET A 311 7.50 -6.10 -1.31
N ASN A 312 7.29 -5.48 -2.46
CA ASN A 312 8.14 -4.41 -2.95
C ASN A 312 7.32 -3.40 -3.74
N LEU A 313 7.78 -2.15 -3.76
CA LEU A 313 7.25 -1.10 -4.63
C LEU A 313 8.22 -0.85 -5.79
N GLY A 314 8.86 -1.92 -6.28
CA GLY A 314 9.83 -1.85 -7.36
C GLY A 314 10.88 -0.76 -7.15
N THR A 315 11.12 0.03 -8.19
CA THR A 315 12.07 1.14 -8.16
C THR A 315 11.54 2.33 -7.34
N LEU A 316 10.23 2.43 -7.17
CA LEU A 316 9.57 3.46 -6.35
C LEU A 316 9.89 3.29 -4.84
N GLY A 317 10.16 2.05 -4.41
CA GLY A 317 10.56 1.72 -3.05
C GLY A 317 12.01 2.09 -2.69
N GLY A 318 12.86 2.45 -3.66
CA GLY A 318 14.28 2.75 -3.44
C GLY A 318 15.02 1.59 -2.75
N ASP A 319 15.94 1.91 -1.83
CA ASP A 319 16.74 0.92 -1.08
C ASP A 319 15.89 0.05 -0.11
N ALA A 320 14.64 0.44 0.16
CA ALA A 320 13.67 -0.34 0.92
C ALA A 320 12.89 -1.31 0.02
N ALA A 321 13.54 -1.85 -1.02
CA ALA A 321 12.94 -2.69 -2.06
C ALA A 321 12.31 -4.00 -1.54
N LYS A 322 12.39 -4.31 -0.25
CA LYS A 322 11.72 -5.46 0.35
C LYS A 322 11.19 -5.08 1.73
N VAL A 323 9.87 -5.03 1.84
CA VAL A 323 9.14 -4.82 3.10
C VAL A 323 8.23 -6.04 3.27
N THR A 324 8.33 -6.73 4.40
CA THR A 324 7.45 -7.88 4.65
C THR A 324 6.06 -7.42 5.09
N ILE A 325 5.06 -8.29 4.92
CA ILE A 325 3.70 -8.01 5.43
C ILE A 325 3.74 -7.62 6.91
N ARG A 326 4.52 -8.34 7.72
CA ARG A 326 4.76 -8.06 9.14
C ARG A 326 5.07 -6.60 9.42
N GLN A 327 5.93 -6.00 8.59
CA GLN A 327 6.40 -4.62 8.79
C GLN A 327 5.35 -3.55 8.49
N VAL A 328 4.18 -3.93 7.96
CA VAL A 328 3.07 -3.00 7.67
C VAL A 328 1.77 -3.37 8.38
N MET A 329 1.76 -4.39 9.22
CA MET A 329 0.55 -4.80 9.95
C MET A 329 0.13 -3.77 11.00
N ASP A 330 1.10 -3.25 11.77
CA ASP A 330 0.88 -2.18 12.76
C ASP A 330 1.25 -0.82 12.16
N VAL A 331 0.26 0.07 12.06
CA VAL A 331 0.43 1.42 11.48
C VAL A 331 1.34 2.33 12.31
N LEU A 332 1.55 2.00 13.59
CA LEU A 332 2.49 2.67 14.49
C LEU A 332 3.90 2.07 14.45
N GLY A 333 4.10 1.01 13.66
CA GLY A 333 5.38 0.34 13.50
C GLY A 333 5.88 -0.41 14.75
N GLY A 334 7.20 -0.52 14.89
CA GLY A 334 7.82 -1.31 15.96
C GLY A 334 7.72 -2.82 15.75
N SER A 335 8.03 -3.63 16.76
CA SER A 335 8.06 -5.10 16.65
C SER A 335 7.20 -5.78 17.72
N GLN A 336 5.92 -5.39 17.80
CA GLN A 336 4.99 -5.85 18.86
C GLN A 336 4.66 -7.36 18.79
N ASP A 337 5.01 -8.02 17.69
CA ASP A 337 4.94 -9.47 17.51
C ASP A 337 6.16 -10.23 18.08
N GLY A 338 7.12 -9.51 18.69
CA GLY A 338 8.35 -10.07 19.23
C GLY A 338 9.47 -10.31 18.21
N LYS A 339 9.30 -9.94 16.93
CA LYS A 339 10.33 -10.06 15.88
C LYS A 339 11.14 -8.78 15.76
N ALA A 340 12.00 -8.53 16.74
CA ALA A 340 12.84 -7.33 16.83
C ALA A 340 13.75 -7.07 15.60
N ASN A 341 14.02 -8.08 14.77
CA ASN A 341 14.82 -7.94 13.55
C ASN A 341 14.01 -7.53 12.29
N GLN A 342 12.69 -7.37 12.40
CA GLN A 342 11.81 -6.90 11.32
C GLN A 342 10.85 -5.82 11.86
N PRO A 343 11.35 -4.66 12.31
CA PRO A 343 10.49 -3.62 12.84
C PRO A 343 9.60 -3.02 11.75
N GLY A 344 8.40 -2.62 12.15
CA GLY A 344 7.45 -1.96 11.28
C GLY A 344 7.97 -0.64 10.75
N VAL A 345 7.61 -0.35 9.49
CA VAL A 345 8.15 0.77 8.70
C VAL A 345 7.20 1.96 8.59
N LEU A 346 6.06 1.87 9.28
CA LEU A 346 4.97 2.83 9.27
C LEU A 346 5.01 3.72 10.51
N CYS A 347 4.48 4.93 10.40
CA CYS A 347 4.27 5.81 11.54
C CYS A 347 3.10 6.77 11.27
N TYR A 348 1.89 6.23 11.32
CA TYR A 348 0.66 7.01 11.21
C TYR A 348 -0.47 6.36 12.01
N THR A 349 -1.56 7.10 12.19
CA THR A 349 -2.81 6.66 12.78
C THR A 349 -3.98 7.35 12.07
N TYR A 350 -5.20 6.98 12.43
CA TYR A 350 -6.43 7.62 11.95
C TYR A 350 -7.04 8.47 13.05
N ASP A 351 -7.62 9.61 12.66
CA ASP A 351 -8.44 10.41 13.55
C ASP A 351 -9.68 9.61 13.98
N THR A 352 -9.86 9.42 15.29
CA THR A 352 -10.98 8.69 15.88
C THR A 352 -12.09 9.59 16.40
N THR A 353 -11.93 10.91 16.26
CA THR A 353 -12.98 11.85 16.64
C THR A 353 -14.13 11.74 15.64
N LYS A 354 -15.31 11.38 16.14
CA LYS A 354 -16.52 11.16 15.35
C LYS A 354 -17.29 12.43 15.11
#